data_AF-A0A0M3J1L3-F1
#
_entry.id   AF-A0A0M3J1L3-F1
#
_cell.length_a   1.000
_cell.length_b   1.000
_cell.length_c   1.000
_cell.angle_alpha   90.00
_cell.angle_beta   90.00
_cell.angle_gamma   90.00
#
_symmetry.space_group_name_H-M   'P 1'
#
loop_
_entity.id
_entity.type
_entity.pdbx_description
1 polymer ?
#
loop_
_entity_poly.entity_id
_entity_poly.type
_entity_poly.pdbx_seq_one_letter_code
_entity_poly.pdbx_strand_id
1 'polypeptide(L)'
;MNVHEGFIKLCFKIMCVTSEDTILAIKKRIAQKKKTLSVERQSLRLDVKGKGLKDDQHIGELNLPSEGAQLFVKDLGPQVAWKTVFLAEYAGPLFIYPMFYFRPSIIYGEKSSMPIAFPVTLAVMCWSVHYAKRLYETQFVHRFSNATMPRFNLFKNCCYYWGFCAYVSYFINHPLYTPASFGTVQILSGLIGFVVCEMGMLFEILLLLVVMILKLNLKSRFGNSD
;
A
#
# COMPACT_ATOMS: atom_id res chain seq x y z
N MET A 1 -29.60 -14.00 -23.48
CA MET A 1 -29.15 -12.97 -22.51
C MET A 1 -28.85 -13.70 -21.20
N ASN A 2 -27.60 -14.13 -20.97
CA ASN A 2 -27.21 -14.86 -19.76
C ASN A 2 -25.96 -14.20 -19.18
N VAL A 3 -26.20 -13.47 -18.09
CA VAL A 3 -25.23 -12.77 -17.26
C VAL A 3 -24.74 -13.78 -16.21
N HIS A 4 -23.68 -14.53 -16.52
CA HIS A 4 -22.98 -15.36 -15.54
C HIS A 4 -21.56 -14.83 -15.34
N GLU A 5 -21.40 -14.15 -14.20
CA GLU A 5 -20.18 -13.96 -13.40
C GLU A 5 -18.85 -13.67 -14.14
N GLY A 6 -18.47 -12.39 -14.08
CA GLY A 6 -17.17 -11.81 -14.40
C GLY A 6 -15.96 -12.73 -14.57
N PHE A 7 -15.60 -12.94 -15.83
CA PHE A 7 -14.24 -13.10 -16.35
C PHE A 7 -13.42 -14.30 -15.87
N ILE A 8 -13.84 -15.50 -16.27
CA ILE A 8 -12.90 -16.60 -16.55
C ILE A 8 -13.24 -17.18 -17.91
N LYS A 9 -12.52 -16.76 -18.96
CA LYS A 9 -12.44 -17.45 -20.26
C LYS A 9 -11.41 -16.76 -21.16
N LEU A 10 -10.14 -17.00 -20.89
CA LEU A 10 -9.12 -17.12 -21.93
C LEU A 10 -8.22 -18.27 -21.52
N CYS A 11 -8.56 -19.46 -22.03
CA CYS A 11 -7.62 -20.55 -22.12
C CYS A 11 -6.67 -20.19 -23.26
N PHE A 12 -5.61 -19.44 -22.94
CA PHE A 12 -4.51 -19.31 -23.88
C PHE A 12 -3.75 -20.62 -23.79
N LYS A 13 -3.84 -21.44 -24.83
CA LYS A 13 -2.81 -22.45 -25.08
C LYS A 13 -1.55 -21.65 -25.41
N ILE A 14 -0.68 -21.46 -24.42
CA ILE A 14 0.56 -20.73 -24.63
C ILE A 14 1.45 -21.67 -25.45
N MET A 15 1.51 -21.44 -26.75
CA MET A 15 2.41 -22.16 -27.65
C MET A 15 3.81 -21.54 -27.48
N CYS A 16 4.83 -22.39 -27.33
CA CYS A 16 6.25 -22.03 -27.14
C CYS A 16 6.55 -21.39 -25.77
N VAL A 17 6.44 -22.18 -24.70
CA VAL A 17 6.93 -21.82 -23.35
C VAL A 17 8.11 -22.71 -23.02
N THR A 18 9.22 -22.12 -22.61
CA THR A 18 10.38 -22.88 -22.11
C THR A 18 10.27 -23.04 -20.60
N SER A 19 10.93 -24.05 -20.02
CA SER A 19 10.99 -24.26 -18.57
C SER A 19 11.58 -23.05 -17.82
N GLU A 20 12.50 -22.33 -18.48
CA GLU A 20 13.15 -21.13 -17.97
C GLU A 20 12.27 -19.88 -17.99
N ASP A 21 11.20 -19.86 -18.77
CA ASP A 21 10.31 -18.69 -18.83
C ASP A 21 9.67 -18.43 -17.45
N THR A 22 9.68 -17.16 -17.04
CA THR A 22 8.97 -16.71 -15.85
C THR A 22 7.50 -16.39 -16.15
N ILE A 23 6.66 -16.46 -15.12
CA ILE A 23 5.26 -15.99 -15.20
C ILE A 23 5.19 -14.55 -15.71
N LEU A 24 6.10 -13.67 -15.31
CA LEU A 24 6.17 -12.30 -15.82
C LEU A 24 6.43 -12.23 -17.33
N ALA A 25 7.33 -13.06 -17.85
CA ALA A 25 7.62 -13.12 -19.29
C ALA A 25 6.38 -13.52 -20.09
N ILE A 26 5.62 -14.49 -19.59
CA ILE A 26 4.35 -14.92 -20.19
C ILE A 26 3.33 -13.79 -20.17
N LYS A 27 3.15 -13.12 -19.03
CA LYS A 27 2.22 -11.98 -18.93
C LYS A 27 2.55 -10.87 -19.93
N LYS A 28 3.85 -10.59 -20.14
CA LYS A 28 4.32 -9.63 -21.15
C LYS A 28 3.95 -10.07 -22.57
N ARG A 29 4.17 -11.34 -22.93
CA ARG A 29 3.76 -11.89 -24.24
C ARG A 29 2.24 -11.80 -24.46
N ILE A 30 1.45 -12.08 -23.44
CA ILE A 30 -0.02 -11.93 -23.50
C ILE A 30 -0.41 -10.46 -23.70
N ALA A 31 0.22 -9.53 -22.96
CA ALA A 31 -0.05 -8.11 -23.08
C ALA A 31 0.30 -7.55 -24.47
N GLN A 32 1.36 -8.08 -25.13
CA GLN A 32 1.71 -7.73 -26.51
C GLN A 32 0.64 -8.18 -27.51
N LYS A 33 0.12 -9.41 -27.36
CA LYS A 33 -0.94 -9.94 -28.24
C LYS A 33 -2.30 -9.28 -27.98
N LYS A 34 -2.61 -8.97 -26.71
CA LYS A 34 -3.88 -8.39 -26.28
C LYS A 34 -3.64 -7.12 -25.48
N LYS A 35 -3.51 -5.99 -26.19
CA LYS A 35 -3.21 -4.66 -25.61
C LYS A 35 -4.18 -4.22 -24.50
N THR A 36 -5.43 -4.69 -24.51
CA THR A 36 -6.43 -4.36 -23.47
C THR A 36 -6.13 -5.02 -22.11
N LEU A 37 -5.31 -6.08 -22.10
CA LEU A 37 -4.99 -6.88 -20.93
C LEU A 37 -3.51 -6.66 -20.55
N SER A 38 -3.24 -5.51 -19.92
CA SER A 38 -1.89 -5.18 -19.44
C SER A 38 -1.41 -6.19 -18.38
N VAL A 39 -0.09 -6.27 -18.19
CA VAL A 39 0.57 -7.22 -17.27
C VAL A 39 -0.06 -7.21 -15.87
N GLU A 40 -0.30 -6.01 -15.32
CA GLU A 40 -0.86 -5.84 -13.98
C GLU A 40 -2.28 -6.37 -13.82
N ARG A 41 -3.05 -6.41 -14.90
CA ARG A 41 -4.43 -6.93 -14.88
C ARG A 41 -4.47 -8.46 -14.92
N GLN A 42 -3.36 -9.11 -15.22
CA GLN A 42 -3.31 -10.55 -15.44
C GLN A 42 -2.99 -11.31 -14.16
N SER A 43 -3.88 -12.22 -13.77
CA SER A 43 -3.62 -13.27 -12.79
C SER A 43 -3.57 -14.62 -13.50
N LEU A 44 -2.36 -15.16 -13.66
CA LEU A 44 -2.14 -16.51 -14.20
C LEU A 44 -2.38 -17.56 -13.12
N ARG A 45 -3.06 -18.65 -13.45
CA ARG A 45 -3.48 -19.69 -12.51
C ARG A 45 -3.40 -21.08 -13.17
N LEU A 46 -3.11 -22.10 -12.36
CA LEU A 46 -3.14 -23.51 -12.80
C LEU A 46 -4.58 -24.05 -12.91
N ASP A 47 -5.49 -23.51 -12.13
CA ASP A 47 -6.91 -23.85 -12.12
C ASP A 47 -7.75 -22.56 -12.11
N VAL A 48 -8.93 -22.62 -12.71
CA VAL A 48 -9.99 -21.60 -12.71
C VAL A 48 -10.18 -21.01 -11.30
N LYS A 49 -10.24 -21.88 -10.28
CA LYS A 49 -10.41 -21.47 -8.87
C LYS A 49 -9.10 -21.38 -8.08
N GLY A 50 -7.98 -21.69 -8.71
CA GLY A 50 -6.65 -21.69 -8.09
C GLY A 50 -6.15 -20.31 -7.68
N LYS A 51 -5.08 -20.30 -6.88
CA LYS A 51 -4.36 -19.06 -6.52
C LYS A 51 -3.59 -18.53 -7.74
N GLY A 52 -3.38 -17.21 -7.74
CA GLY A 52 -2.51 -16.56 -8.73
C GLY A 52 -1.06 -16.97 -8.54
N LEU A 53 -0.39 -17.27 -9.65
CA LEU A 53 1.05 -17.56 -9.69
C LEU A 53 1.84 -16.26 -9.52
N LYS A 54 3.02 -16.38 -8.87
CA LYS A 54 3.91 -15.24 -8.64
C LYS A 54 4.73 -14.94 -9.89
N ASP A 55 5.07 -13.68 -10.09
CA ASP A 55 5.76 -13.20 -11.30
C ASP A 55 7.18 -13.75 -11.45
N ASP A 56 7.84 -14.07 -10.33
CA ASP A 56 9.19 -14.63 -10.25
C ASP A 56 9.24 -16.16 -10.37
N GLN A 57 8.09 -16.83 -10.42
CA GLN A 57 8.02 -18.29 -10.55
C GLN A 57 8.36 -18.73 -11.98
N HIS A 58 9.18 -19.76 -12.10
CA HIS A 58 9.49 -20.39 -13.39
C HIS A 58 8.47 -21.45 -13.78
N ILE A 59 8.28 -21.67 -15.08
CA ILE A 59 7.37 -22.70 -15.59
C ILE A 59 7.82 -24.11 -15.19
N GLY A 60 9.13 -24.37 -15.15
CA GLY A 60 9.66 -25.66 -14.70
C GLY A 60 9.26 -26.04 -13.28
N GLU A 61 8.99 -25.06 -12.41
CA GLU A 61 8.56 -25.29 -11.02
C GLU A 61 7.07 -25.68 -10.91
N LEU A 62 6.28 -25.56 -11.98
CA LEU A 62 4.83 -25.72 -11.93
C LEU A 62 4.34 -27.16 -12.10
N ASN A 63 5.24 -28.15 -12.21
CA ASN A 63 4.90 -29.57 -12.41
C ASN A 63 3.82 -29.78 -13.48
N LEU A 64 3.88 -28.97 -14.54
CA LEU A 64 2.93 -29.02 -15.65
C LEU A 64 3.22 -30.24 -16.54
N PRO A 65 2.19 -30.87 -17.14
CA PRO A 65 2.40 -31.97 -18.06
C PRO A 65 3.21 -31.52 -19.28
N SER A 66 4.09 -32.41 -19.76
CA SER A 66 5.03 -32.14 -20.87
C SER A 66 4.35 -31.73 -22.17
N GLU A 67 3.11 -32.17 -22.39
CA GLU A 67 2.27 -31.76 -23.50
C GLU A 67 0.89 -31.28 -23.02
N GLY A 68 0.37 -30.24 -23.68
CA GLY A 68 -1.00 -29.77 -23.44
C GLY A 68 -1.21 -28.96 -22.15
N ALA A 69 -0.15 -28.51 -21.48
CA ALA A 69 -0.23 -27.62 -20.34
C ALA A 69 -1.05 -26.35 -20.65
N GLN A 70 -1.99 -26.02 -19.78
CA GLN A 70 -2.87 -24.87 -19.91
C GLN A 70 -2.75 -23.98 -18.69
N LEU A 71 -2.65 -22.67 -18.91
CA LEU A 71 -2.75 -21.66 -17.87
C LEU A 71 -4.02 -20.85 -18.07
N PHE A 72 -4.69 -20.58 -16.96
CA PHE A 72 -5.87 -19.74 -16.93
C PHE A 72 -5.47 -18.30 -16.64
N VAL A 73 -5.91 -17.38 -17.49
CA VAL A 73 -5.74 -15.95 -17.27
C VAL A 73 -7.03 -15.38 -16.73
N LYS A 74 -6.98 -14.82 -15.51
CA LYS A 74 -8.06 -14.03 -14.94
C LYS A 74 -7.73 -12.54 -15.07
N ASP A 75 -8.68 -11.76 -15.59
CA ASP A 75 -8.59 -10.30 -15.62
C ASP A 75 -9.04 -9.75 -14.27
N LEU A 76 -8.14 -9.05 -13.58
CA LEU A 76 -8.38 -8.43 -12.28
C LEU A 76 -9.10 -7.08 -12.37
N GLY A 77 -9.32 -6.57 -13.58
CA GLY A 77 -9.76 -5.20 -13.81
C GLY A 77 -8.62 -4.19 -13.55
N PRO A 78 -8.89 -2.88 -13.64
CA PRO A 78 -7.84 -1.88 -13.53
C PRO A 78 -7.15 -1.89 -12.16
N GLN A 79 -5.82 -1.96 -12.17
CA GLN A 79 -4.98 -2.05 -10.99
C GLN A 79 -4.13 -0.78 -10.81
N VAL A 80 -3.66 -0.56 -9.58
CA VAL A 80 -2.71 0.49 -9.19
C VAL A 80 -1.60 -0.12 -8.34
N ALA A 81 -0.37 0.38 -8.47
CA ALA A 81 0.76 -0.11 -7.69
C ALA A 81 0.57 0.17 -6.20
N TRP A 82 0.91 -0.80 -5.34
CA TRP A 82 0.78 -0.63 -3.89
C TRP A 82 1.55 0.58 -3.37
N LYS A 83 2.76 0.84 -3.89
CA LYS A 83 3.52 2.03 -3.54
C LYS A 83 2.74 3.33 -3.77
N THR A 84 2.01 3.43 -4.89
CA THR A 84 1.13 4.57 -5.18
C THR A 84 -0.06 4.63 -4.25
N VAL A 85 -0.63 3.47 -3.87
CA VAL A 85 -1.74 3.41 -2.90
C VAL A 85 -1.33 4.00 -1.57
N PHE A 86 -0.25 3.49 -0.99
CA PHE A 86 0.24 3.95 0.32
C PHE A 86 0.68 5.43 0.28
N LEU A 87 1.28 5.87 -0.81
CA LEU A 87 1.58 7.30 -1.01
C LEU A 87 0.32 8.17 -0.97
N ALA A 88 -0.69 7.83 -1.75
CA ALA A 88 -1.92 8.63 -1.82
C ALA A 88 -2.70 8.56 -0.50
N GLU A 89 -2.74 7.40 0.13
CA GLU A 89 -3.38 7.16 1.41
C GLU A 89 -2.79 8.07 2.50
N TYR A 90 -1.46 8.14 2.61
CA TYR A 90 -0.76 8.92 3.64
C TYR A 90 -0.49 10.38 3.29
N ALA A 91 -0.50 10.74 2.00
CA ALA A 91 -0.40 12.14 1.58
C ALA A 91 -1.60 12.96 2.09
N GLY A 92 -2.81 12.39 2.05
CA GLY A 92 -4.01 13.08 2.53
C GLY A 92 -3.89 13.56 3.97
N PRO A 93 -3.64 12.68 4.96
CA PRO A 93 -3.48 13.09 6.35
C PRO A 93 -2.38 14.13 6.57
N LEU A 94 -1.32 14.13 5.76
CA LEU A 94 -0.25 15.13 5.84
C LEU A 94 -0.72 16.53 5.43
N PHE A 95 -1.65 16.66 4.48
CA PHE A 95 -2.19 17.96 4.03
C PHE A 95 -3.47 18.37 4.75
N ILE A 96 -4.34 17.40 5.05
CA ILE A 96 -5.64 17.63 5.67
C ILE A 96 -5.45 18.12 7.11
N TYR A 97 -4.58 17.51 7.91
CA TYR A 97 -4.43 17.93 9.30
C TYR A 97 -3.97 19.40 9.42
N PRO A 98 -2.92 19.86 8.71
CA PRO A 98 -2.53 21.28 8.74
C PRO A 98 -3.63 22.22 8.28
N MET A 99 -4.48 21.83 7.33
CA MET A 99 -5.63 22.63 6.91
C MET A 99 -6.57 22.96 8.09
N PHE A 100 -6.84 22.01 8.99
CA PHE A 100 -7.62 22.27 10.20
C PHE A 100 -6.84 23.05 11.26
N TYR A 101 -5.52 22.85 11.37
CA TYR A 101 -4.66 23.61 12.28
C TYR A 101 -4.68 25.12 12.01
N PHE A 102 -4.69 25.54 10.74
CA PHE A 102 -4.80 26.96 10.38
C PHE A 102 -6.19 27.57 10.63
N ARG A 103 -7.15 26.75 11.08
CA ARG A 103 -8.50 27.16 11.48
C ARG A 103 -9.18 28.09 10.45
N PRO A 104 -9.37 27.67 9.19
CA PRO A 104 -10.01 28.53 8.21
C PRO A 104 -11.44 28.91 8.68
N SER A 105 -11.82 30.17 8.49
CA SER A 105 -13.09 30.72 8.98
C SER A 105 -14.31 29.99 8.41
N ILE A 106 -14.21 29.38 7.23
CA ILE A 106 -15.27 28.54 6.65
C ILE A 106 -15.59 27.30 7.50
N ILE A 107 -14.64 26.79 8.27
CA ILE A 107 -14.81 25.60 9.13
C ILE A 107 -15.20 26.00 10.55
N TYR A 108 -14.60 27.06 11.09
CA TYR A 108 -14.69 27.41 12.52
C TYR A 108 -15.40 28.74 12.83
N GLY A 109 -15.85 29.46 11.80
CA GLY A 109 -16.55 30.74 11.93
C GLY A 109 -15.68 31.83 12.56
N GLU A 110 -16.33 32.77 13.25
CA GLU A 110 -15.69 33.93 13.91
C GLU A 110 -14.66 33.55 14.98
N LYS A 111 -14.75 32.32 15.49
CA LYS A 111 -13.87 31.77 16.51
C LYS A 111 -12.50 31.35 15.97
N SER A 112 -12.29 31.37 14.65
CA SER A 112 -11.02 30.99 14.02
C SER A 112 -9.81 31.79 14.51
N SER A 113 -10.03 33.04 14.91
CA SER A 113 -8.98 33.97 15.37
C SER A 113 -8.52 33.73 16.81
N MET A 114 -9.15 32.81 17.54
CA MET A 114 -8.73 32.52 18.91
C MET A 114 -7.31 31.93 18.96
N PRO A 115 -6.52 32.26 20.00
CA PRO A 115 -5.17 31.75 20.15
C PRO A 115 -5.08 30.22 20.04
N ILE A 116 -4.01 29.75 19.42
CA ILE A 116 -3.71 28.31 19.32
C ILE A 116 -2.94 27.92 20.58
N ALA A 117 -3.46 26.95 21.33
CA ALA A 117 -2.80 26.43 22.51
C ALA A 117 -1.57 25.61 22.12
N PHE A 118 -0.48 25.72 22.89
CA PHE A 118 0.77 25.00 22.63
C PHE A 118 0.61 23.49 22.37
N PRO A 119 -0.24 22.73 23.10
CA PRO A 119 -0.44 21.30 22.83
C PRO A 119 -1.04 21.01 21.45
N VAL A 120 -1.85 21.92 20.91
CA VAL A 120 -2.43 21.81 19.56
C VAL A 120 -1.34 21.95 18.50
N THR A 121 -0.42 22.91 18.69
CA THR A 121 0.78 23.03 17.85
C THR A 121 1.67 21.80 17.94
N LEU A 122 1.86 21.24 19.13
CA LEU A 122 2.62 19.99 19.27
C LEU A 122 1.95 18.83 18.53
N ALA A 123 0.61 18.74 18.58
CA ALA A 123 -0.14 17.68 17.91
C ALA A 123 0.02 17.73 16.38
N VAL A 124 -0.07 18.91 15.75
CA VAL A 124 0.16 19.02 14.29
C VAL A 124 1.60 18.68 13.92
N MET A 125 2.58 19.04 14.77
CA MET A 125 3.98 18.69 14.54
C MET A 125 4.19 17.17 14.61
N CYS A 126 3.71 16.52 15.66
CA CYS A 126 3.78 15.06 15.81
C CYS A 126 3.08 14.34 14.63
N TRP A 127 1.88 14.78 14.26
CA TRP A 127 1.13 14.22 13.14
C TRP A 127 1.88 14.36 11.81
N SER A 128 2.43 15.55 11.55
CA SER A 128 3.18 15.83 10.32
C SER A 128 4.46 14.99 10.25
N VAL A 129 5.21 14.90 11.35
CA VAL A 129 6.41 14.06 11.43
C VAL A 129 6.07 12.59 11.21
N HIS A 130 5.01 12.07 11.84
CA HIS A 130 4.54 10.69 11.65
C HIS A 130 4.25 10.40 10.16
N TYR A 131 3.39 11.20 9.53
CA TYR A 131 2.98 10.93 8.15
C TYR A 131 4.09 11.23 7.14
N ALA A 132 4.95 12.22 7.38
CA ALA A 132 6.14 12.47 6.56
C ALA A 132 7.10 11.28 6.61
N LYS A 133 7.34 10.72 7.81
CA LYS A 133 8.12 9.48 7.97
C LYS A 133 7.46 8.32 7.24
N ARG A 134 6.14 8.11 7.38
CA ARG A 134 5.42 7.04 6.68
C ARG A 134 5.52 7.13 5.17
N LEU A 135 5.47 8.35 4.61
CA LEU A 135 5.69 8.60 3.19
C LEU A 135 7.12 8.31 2.77
N TYR A 136 8.10 8.77 3.57
CA TYR A 136 9.52 8.48 3.34
C TYR A 136 9.79 6.96 3.35
N GLU A 137 9.31 6.25 4.36
CA GLU A 137 9.42 4.80 4.47
C GLU A 137 8.78 4.12 3.27
N THR A 138 7.57 4.51 2.90
CA THR A 138 6.87 4.00 1.71
C THR A 138 7.68 4.20 0.43
N GLN A 139 8.43 5.30 0.33
CA GLN A 139 9.25 5.61 -0.85
C GLN A 139 10.54 4.83 -0.94
N PHE A 140 11.29 4.75 0.17
CA PHE A 140 12.69 4.36 0.14
C PHE A 140 12.98 3.07 0.89
N VAL A 141 12.14 2.71 1.86
CA VAL A 141 12.43 1.64 2.83
C VAL A 141 11.51 0.44 2.59
N HIS A 142 10.22 0.70 2.38
CA HIS A 142 9.21 -0.34 2.34
C HIS A 142 9.26 -1.13 1.03
N ARG A 143 9.26 -2.46 1.15
CA ARG A 143 9.24 -3.38 0.02
C ARG A 143 7.91 -4.13 -0.03
N PHE A 144 7.11 -3.81 -1.03
CA PHE A 144 5.80 -4.44 -1.23
C PHE A 144 5.96 -5.86 -1.77
N SER A 145 5.27 -6.82 -1.13
CA SER A 145 5.25 -8.23 -1.55
C SER A 145 4.31 -8.49 -2.71
N ASN A 146 3.25 -7.69 -2.83
CA ASN A 146 2.33 -7.68 -3.97
C ASN A 146 2.64 -6.48 -4.86
N ALA A 147 2.51 -6.65 -6.18
CA ALA A 147 2.76 -5.56 -7.12
C ALA A 147 1.62 -4.51 -7.09
N THR A 148 0.37 -4.96 -7.11
CA THR A 148 -0.78 -4.06 -7.34
C THR A 148 -2.05 -4.41 -6.55
N MET A 149 -2.99 -3.46 -6.56
CA MET A 149 -4.30 -3.49 -5.91
C MET A 149 -5.40 -2.97 -6.85
N PRO A 150 -6.66 -3.42 -6.72
CA PRO A 150 -7.76 -2.88 -7.52
C PRO A 150 -8.00 -1.39 -7.27
N ARG A 151 -8.12 -0.59 -8.35
CA ARG A 151 -8.23 0.89 -8.28
C ARG A 151 -9.37 1.41 -7.40
N PHE A 152 -10.48 0.69 -7.28
CA PHE A 152 -11.62 1.15 -6.48
C PHE A 152 -11.37 1.04 -4.99
N ASN A 153 -10.48 0.13 -4.59
CA ASN A 153 -10.10 0.02 -3.19
C ASN A 153 -9.17 1.17 -2.77
N LEU A 154 -8.41 1.76 -3.70
CA LEU A 154 -7.67 3.00 -3.42
C LEU A 154 -8.60 4.12 -2.92
N PHE A 155 -9.74 4.33 -3.59
CA PHE A 155 -10.69 5.35 -3.15
C PHE A 155 -11.25 5.05 -1.76
N LYS A 156 -11.59 3.78 -1.47
CA LYS A 156 -12.07 3.38 -0.13
C LYS A 156 -11.03 3.66 0.94
N ASN A 157 -9.78 3.27 0.68
CA ASN A 157 -8.65 3.51 1.58
C ASN A 157 -8.44 5.00 1.82
N CYS A 158 -8.30 5.80 0.75
CA CYS A 158 -8.11 7.24 0.89
C CYS A 158 -9.28 7.89 1.62
N CYS A 159 -10.53 7.63 1.25
CA CYS A 159 -11.69 8.19 1.94
C CYS A 159 -11.70 7.86 3.44
N TYR A 160 -11.33 6.63 3.81
CA TYR A 160 -11.22 6.22 5.21
C TYR A 160 -10.14 7.03 5.95
N TYR A 161 -8.89 7.02 5.48
CA TYR A 161 -7.79 7.70 6.18
C TYR A 161 -7.93 9.22 6.18
N TRP A 162 -8.38 9.79 5.05
CA TRP A 162 -8.53 11.23 4.89
C TRP A 162 -9.71 11.74 5.71
N GLY A 163 -10.84 11.03 5.68
CA GLY A 163 -12.02 11.35 6.49
C GLY A 163 -11.76 11.20 7.98
N PHE A 164 -11.07 10.13 8.38
CA PHE A 164 -10.67 9.94 9.79
C PHE A 164 -9.70 11.03 10.25
N CYS A 165 -8.72 11.41 9.41
CA CYS A 165 -7.85 12.54 9.68
C CYS A 165 -8.63 13.85 9.85
N ALA A 166 -9.57 14.15 8.94
CA ALA A 166 -10.41 15.33 9.04
C ALA A 166 -11.23 15.33 10.35
N TYR A 167 -11.81 14.18 10.72
CA TYR A 167 -12.56 14.03 11.96
C TYR A 167 -11.70 14.32 13.19
N VAL A 168 -10.54 13.66 13.33
CA VAL A 168 -9.65 13.84 14.48
C VAL A 168 -9.08 15.27 14.53
N SER A 169 -8.63 15.79 13.40
CA SER A 169 -8.05 17.13 13.31
C SER A 169 -9.07 18.23 13.59
N TYR A 170 -10.34 18.04 13.22
CA TYR A 170 -11.40 19.00 13.55
C TYR A 170 -11.48 19.27 15.06
N PHE A 171 -11.53 18.22 15.88
CA PHE A 171 -11.66 18.34 17.34
C PHE A 171 -10.39 18.81 18.02
N ILE A 172 -9.23 18.25 17.66
CA ILE A 172 -7.96 18.63 18.29
C ILE A 172 -7.64 20.10 18.03
N ASN A 173 -7.89 20.58 16.80
CA ASN A 173 -7.60 21.95 16.41
C ASN A 173 -8.76 22.92 16.70
N HIS A 174 -9.86 22.46 17.30
CA HIS A 174 -11.03 23.30 17.53
C HIS A 174 -10.67 24.55 18.36
N PRO A 175 -11.18 25.75 18.03
CA PRO A 175 -10.87 26.97 18.76
C PRO A 175 -11.22 26.92 20.26
N LEU A 176 -12.28 26.17 20.60
CA LEU A 176 -12.71 25.91 21.99
C LEU A 176 -11.94 24.74 22.63
N TYR A 177 -10.67 24.56 22.28
CA TYR A 177 -9.83 23.52 22.83
C TYR A 177 -9.80 23.59 24.36
N THR A 178 -10.11 22.47 25.02
CA THR A 178 -10.03 22.34 26.47
C THR A 178 -8.67 21.76 26.86
N PRO A 179 -7.92 22.38 27.78
CA PRO A 179 -6.67 21.83 28.29
C PRO A 179 -6.83 20.41 28.87
N ALA A 180 -5.75 19.65 28.85
CA ALA A 180 -5.69 18.32 29.43
C ALA A 180 -6.00 18.36 30.94
N SER A 181 -6.84 17.44 31.44
CA SER A 181 -7.26 17.40 32.84
C SER A 181 -6.10 17.25 33.82
N PHE A 182 -5.03 16.55 33.42
CA PHE A 182 -3.81 16.36 34.20
C PHE A 182 -2.65 17.29 33.76
N GLY A 183 -2.97 18.33 32.99
CA GLY A 183 -2.02 19.37 32.59
C GLY A 183 -0.79 18.86 31.84
N THR A 184 0.37 19.48 32.12
CA THR A 184 1.64 19.26 31.41
C THR A 184 2.15 17.82 31.52
N VAL A 185 1.90 17.13 32.65
CA VAL A 185 2.37 15.75 32.85
C VAL A 185 1.74 14.81 31.82
N GLN A 186 0.44 14.96 31.54
CA GLN A 186 -0.26 14.17 30.52
C GLN A 186 0.20 14.49 29.10
N ILE A 187 0.54 15.75 28.84
CA ILE A 187 1.07 16.16 27.52
C ILE A 187 2.46 15.55 27.31
N LEU A 188 3.34 15.62 28.32
CA LEU A 188 4.69 15.09 28.24
C LEU A 188 4.70 13.55 28.16
N SER A 189 3.87 12.87 28.94
CA SER A 189 3.75 11.41 28.86
C SER A 189 3.23 10.95 27.50
N GLY A 190 2.26 11.67 26.93
CA GLY A 190 1.78 11.44 25.57
C GLY A 190 2.88 11.63 24.52
N LEU A 191 3.70 12.68 24.64
CA LEU A 191 4.82 12.93 23.73
C LEU A 191 5.91 11.85 23.84
N ILE A 192 6.27 11.43 25.05
CA ILE A 192 7.22 10.33 25.26
C ILE A 192 6.68 9.04 24.64
N GLY A 193 5.40 8.71 24.89
CA GLY A 193 4.74 7.56 24.29
C GLY A 193 4.77 7.60 22.76
N PHE A 194 4.46 8.76 22.16
CA PHE A 194 4.56 8.98 20.73
C PHE A 194 5.97 8.68 20.20
N VAL A 195 7.01 9.24 20.82
CA VAL A 195 8.41 9.02 20.40
C VAL A 195 8.81 7.55 20.49
N VAL A 196 8.41 6.86 21.57
CA VAL A 196 8.67 5.42 21.74
C VAL A 196 7.98 4.60 20.64
N CYS A 197 6.71 4.90 20.34
CA CYS A 197 5.97 4.23 19.26
C CYS A 197 6.60 4.48 17.89
N GLU A 198 7.02 5.72 17.61
CA GLU A 198 7.71 6.05 16.36
C GLU A 198 9.01 5.25 16.21
N MET A 199 9.81 5.14 17.27
CA MET A 199 11.02 4.34 17.21
C MET A 199 10.70 2.86 17.02
N GLY A 200 9.74 2.31 17.78
CA GLY A 200 9.34 0.90 17.66
C GLY A 200 8.89 0.50 16.25
N MET A 201 8.09 1.35 15.59
CA MET A 201 7.64 1.10 14.23
C MET A 201 8.79 1.14 13.19
N LEU A 202 9.82 1.95 13.43
CA LEU A 202 11.03 1.96 12.59
C LEU A 202 11.78 0.62 12.69
N PHE A 203 11.86 0.04 13.90
CA PHE A 203 12.53 -1.24 14.13
C PHE A 203 11.85 -2.41 13.39
N GLU A 204 10.52 -2.45 13.34
CA GLU A 204 9.78 -3.51 12.64
C GLU A 204 10.05 -3.49 11.12
N ILE A 205 10.05 -2.30 10.52
CA ILE A 205 10.31 -2.13 9.08
C ILE A 205 11.76 -2.49 8.75
N LEU A 206 12.72 -2.08 9.59
CA LEU A 206 14.13 -2.41 9.42
C LEU A 206 14.38 -3.91 9.53
N LEU A 207 13.73 -4.59 10.49
CA LEU A 207 13.84 -6.04 10.65
C LEU A 207 13.33 -6.78 9.41
N LEU A 208 12.18 -6.38 8.84
CA LEU A 208 11.64 -6.97 7.62
C LEU A 208 12.58 -6.77 6.42
N LEU A 209 13.20 -5.58 6.29
CA LEU A 209 14.20 -5.32 5.27
C LEU A 209 15.45 -6.20 5.43
N VAL A 210 16.00 -6.30 6.64
CA VAL A 210 17.18 -7.13 6.93
C VAL A 210 16.88 -8.60 6.63
N VAL A 211 15.73 -9.12 7.06
CA VAL A 211 15.29 -10.49 6.74
C VAL A 211 15.17 -10.71 5.24
N MET A 212 14.64 -9.74 4.48
CA MET A 212 14.58 -9.84 3.02
C MET A 212 15.95 -9.80 2.35
N ILE A 213 16.88 -8.96 2.82
CA ILE A 213 18.26 -8.87 2.32
C ILE A 213 19.01 -10.19 2.59
N LEU A 214 18.89 -10.74 3.79
CA LEU A 214 19.49 -12.03 4.15
C LEU A 214 18.94 -13.16 3.27
N LYS A 215 17.62 -13.17 3.01
CA LYS A 215 16.99 -14.16 2.12
C LYS A 215 17.47 -14.05 0.67
N LEU A 216 17.71 -12.84 0.17
CA LEU A 216 18.28 -12.62 -1.16
C LEU A 216 19.76 -13.05 -1.24
N ASN A 217 20.57 -12.75 -0.23
CA ASN A 217 21.99 -13.15 -0.17
C ASN A 217 22.17 -14.67 -0.03
N LEU A 218 21.25 -15.36 0.64
CA LEU A 218 21.23 -16.82 0.68
C LEU A 218 20.91 -17.38 -0.71
N LYS A 219 19.89 -16.85 -1.40
CA LYS A 219 19.54 -17.31 -2.76
C LYS A 219 20.67 -17.07 -3.77
N SER A 220 21.43 -15.97 -3.66
CA SER A 220 22.60 -15.72 -4.52
C SER A 220 23.81 -16.60 -4.21
N ARG A 221 24.01 -17.01 -2.93
CA ARG A 221 25.09 -17.95 -2.57
C ARG A 221 24.81 -19.39 -3.00
N PHE A 222 23.56 -19.81 -3.00
CA PHE A 222 23.17 -21.19 -3.36
C PHE A 222 22.71 -21.34 -4.82
N GLY A 223 22.53 -20.25 -5.56
CA GLY A 223 22.11 -20.26 -6.97
C GLY A 223 23.26 -20.16 -8.00
N ASN A 224 24.52 -20.20 -7.55
CA ASN A 224 25.73 -20.14 -8.40
C ASN A 224 26.53 -21.47 -8.36
N SER A 225 25.92 -22.54 -7.86
CA SER A 225 26.47 -23.89 -7.85
C SER A 225 25.60 -24.78 -8.71
N ASP A 226 25.72 -24.62 -10.03
CA ASP A 226 25.46 -25.62 -11.10
C ASP A 226 26.01 -25.07 -12.43
#